data_AF-A0A2D4QK51-F1
#
_entry.id   AF-A0A2D4QK51-F1
#
_cell.length_a   1.000
_cell.length_b   1.000
_cell.length_c   1.000
_cell.angle_alpha   90.00
_cell.angle_beta   90.00
_cell.angle_gamma   90.00
#
_symmetry.space_group_name_H-M   'P 1'
#
loop_
_entity.id
_entity.type
_entity.pdbx_description
1 polymer ?
#
loop_
_entity_poly.entity_id
_entity_poly.type
_entity_poly.pdbx_seq_one_letter_code
_entity_poly.pdbx_strand_id
1 'polypeptide(L)'
;MRLVGQHDPAAIDAWALRDERSAVQQENRSAAGITIPSLDPRWQLASTAYSQLQEGPLTPGQRSRLIDQASGMGLRTFDASLIIAIAQDHARTGRPLRDAAPTLDLVKMKTSSDRAGLRWACAVACAVVATGLLMLWMAG
;
A
#
# COMPACT_ATOMS: atom_id res chain seq x y z
N MET A 1 -13.71 54.87 16.91
CA MET A 1 -13.48 53.82 17.92
C MET A 1 -14.73 52.96 18.04
N ARG A 2 -14.72 51.71 17.58
CA ARG A 2 -15.71 50.68 18.00
C ARG A 2 -15.25 49.26 17.62
N LEU A 3 -14.83 48.53 18.65
CA LEU A 3 -14.83 47.08 18.89
C LEU A 3 -14.33 46.14 17.77
N VAL A 4 -13.01 45.99 17.70
CA VAL A 4 -12.35 44.72 17.40
C VAL A 4 -12.54 43.82 18.63
N GLY A 5 -13.10 42.61 18.48
CA GLY A 5 -13.00 41.57 19.51
C GLY A 5 -14.31 40.96 20.02
N GLN A 6 -15.32 40.73 19.19
CA GLN A 6 -16.35 39.76 19.56
C GLN A 6 -15.82 38.36 19.21
N HIS A 7 -15.25 37.68 20.21
CA HIS A 7 -14.86 36.28 20.10
C HIS A 7 -16.13 35.47 19.85
N ASP A 8 -16.29 34.98 18.62
CA ASP A 8 -17.33 34.02 18.30
C ASP A 8 -16.91 32.66 18.88
N PRO A 9 -17.59 32.14 19.92
CA PRO A 9 -17.22 30.86 20.54
C PRO A 9 -17.26 29.71 19.52
N ALA A 10 -18.12 29.79 18.50
CA ALA A 10 -18.20 28.79 17.45
C ALA A 10 -16.93 28.74 16.57
N ALA A 11 -16.24 29.87 16.40
CA ALA A 11 -14.98 29.93 15.65
C ALA A 11 -13.82 29.29 16.42
N ILE A 12 -13.82 29.42 17.75
CA ILE A 12 -12.82 28.82 18.64
C ILE A 12 -12.95 27.29 18.60
N ASP A 13 -14.17 26.77 18.73
CA ASP A 13 -14.44 25.33 18.68
C ASP A 13 -14.08 24.72 17.31
N ALA A 14 -14.32 25.45 16.22
CA ALA A 14 -13.98 25.02 14.87
C ALA A 14 -12.46 24.97 14.60
N TRP A 15 -11.66 25.80 15.28
CA TRP A 15 -10.20 25.73 15.22
C TRP A 15 -9.65 24.61 16.10
N ALA A 16 -10.18 24.44 17.32
CA ALA A 16 -9.82 23.35 18.22
C ALA A 16 -10.04 21.96 17.56
N LEU A 17 -11.20 21.76 16.91
CA LEU A 17 -11.50 20.52 16.19
C LEU A 17 -10.56 20.26 14.98
N ARG A 18 -10.03 21.30 14.34
CA ARG A 18 -9.05 21.14 13.25
C ARG A 18 -7.68 20.78 13.79
N ASP A 19 -7.26 21.42 14.88
CA ASP A 19 -5.98 21.15 15.53
C ASP A 19 -5.94 19.71 16.05
N GLU A 20 -7.01 19.24 16.69
CA GLU A 20 -7.16 17.84 17.13
C GLU A 20 -7.07 16.85 15.96
N ARG A 21 -7.77 17.12 14.85
CA ARG A 21 -7.70 16.27 13.64
C ARG A 21 -6.28 16.25 13.05
N SER A 22 -5.58 17.38 13.07
CA SER A 22 -4.23 17.48 12.55
C SER A 22 -3.22 16.74 13.43
N ALA A 23 -3.40 16.76 14.76
CA ALA A 23 -2.58 16.02 15.71
C ALA A 23 -2.78 14.51 15.54
N VAL A 24 -4.03 14.04 15.44
CA VAL A 24 -4.35 12.63 15.16
C VAL A 24 -3.78 12.19 13.81
N GLN A 25 -3.83 13.05 12.79
CA GLN A 25 -3.24 12.75 11.49
C GLN A 25 -1.71 12.63 11.55
N GLN A 26 -1.04 13.47 12.35
CA GLN A 26 0.40 13.40 12.56
C GLN A 26 0.81 12.17 13.37
N GLU A 27 0.08 11.84 14.43
CA GLU A 27 0.30 10.64 15.25
C GLU A 27 0.15 9.37 14.41
N ASN A 28 -0.91 9.29 13.60
CA ASN A 28 -1.14 8.18 12.67
C ASN A 28 -0.02 8.05 11.62
N ARG A 29 0.55 9.16 11.15
CA ARG A 29 1.70 9.16 10.23
C ARG A 29 2.98 8.71 10.94
N SER A 30 3.24 9.13 12.18
CA SER A 30 4.41 8.67 12.93
C SER A 30 4.31 7.20 13.31
N ALA A 31 3.11 6.73 13.67
CA ALA A 31 2.85 5.32 13.97
C ALA A 31 2.96 4.43 12.73
N ALA A 32 2.77 4.98 11.52
CA ALA A 32 2.90 4.25 10.27
C ALA A 32 4.35 3.84 9.93
N GLY A 33 5.35 4.34 10.66
CA GLY A 33 6.76 3.95 10.52
C GLY A 33 7.42 4.55 9.28
N ILE A 34 8.49 5.31 9.50
CA ILE A 34 9.27 5.95 8.43
C ILE A 34 9.80 4.85 7.48
N THR A 35 9.20 4.77 6.29
CA THR A 35 9.64 3.89 5.21
C THR A 35 10.53 4.72 4.29
N ILE A 36 11.77 4.29 4.09
CA ILE A 36 12.72 4.98 3.20
C ILE A 36 12.14 4.94 1.76
N PRO A 37 11.83 6.10 1.13
CA PRO A 37 11.07 6.14 -0.13
C PRO A 37 11.72 5.38 -1.31
N SER A 38 13.05 5.25 -1.31
CA SER A 38 13.80 4.56 -2.37
C SER A 38 13.66 3.04 -2.34
N LEU A 39 13.25 2.46 -1.20
CA LEU A 39 12.97 1.02 -1.07
C LEU A 39 11.48 0.71 -1.07
N ASP A 40 10.58 1.70 -1.14
CA ASP A 40 9.15 1.47 -1.05
C ASP A 40 8.60 0.90 -2.38
N PRO A 41 8.08 -0.35 -2.39
CA PRO A 41 7.45 -0.92 -3.58
C PRO A 41 6.33 -0.07 -4.17
N ARG A 42 5.62 0.72 -3.35
CA ARG A 42 4.56 1.63 -3.82
C ARG A 42 5.14 2.70 -4.71
N TRP A 43 6.24 3.31 -4.27
CA TRP A 43 6.92 4.36 -5.01
C TRP A 43 7.51 3.82 -6.32
N GLN A 44 8.16 2.66 -6.26
CA GLN A 44 8.75 2.02 -7.45
C GLN A 44 7.70 1.64 -8.50
N LEU A 45 6.55 1.09 -8.07
CA LEU A 45 5.45 0.79 -8.97
C LEU A 45 4.83 2.07 -9.56
N ALA A 46 4.58 3.07 -8.73
CA ALA A 46 3.99 4.33 -9.14
C ALA A 46 4.88 5.06 -10.15
N SER A 47 6.20 5.10 -9.94
CA SER A 47 7.14 5.73 -10.86
C SER A 47 7.18 5.03 -12.21
N THR A 48 7.19 3.70 -12.20
CA THR A 48 7.18 2.88 -13.41
C THR A 48 5.88 3.03 -14.20
N ALA A 49 4.74 3.04 -13.50
CA ALA A 49 3.44 3.26 -14.13
C ALA A 49 3.34 4.67 -14.71
N TYR A 50 3.76 5.69 -13.95
CA TYR A 50 3.74 7.08 -14.37
C TYR A 50 4.62 7.30 -15.60
N SER A 51 5.84 6.76 -15.65
CA SER A 51 6.71 6.92 -16.82
C SER A 51 6.10 6.30 -18.08
N GLN A 52 5.49 5.11 -17.98
CA GLN A 52 4.80 4.48 -19.11
C GLN A 52 3.58 5.30 -19.58
N LEU A 53 2.86 5.93 -18.64
CA LEU A 53 1.72 6.77 -18.97
C LEU A 53 2.11 8.07 -19.69
N GLN A 54 3.32 8.58 -19.48
CA GLN A 54 3.84 9.73 -20.21
C GLN A 54 4.10 9.40 -21.69
N GLU A 55 4.32 8.13 -22.03
CA GLU A 55 4.47 7.65 -23.41
C GLU A 55 3.12 7.39 -24.10
N GLY A 56 2.03 7.30 -23.33
CA GLY A 56 0.68 7.11 -23.83
C GLY A 56 -0.22 6.27 -22.89
N PRO A 57 -1.49 6.04 -23.25
CA PRO A 57 -2.39 5.22 -22.45
C PRO A 57 -1.87 3.78 -22.28
N LEU A 58 -1.96 3.25 -21.06
CA LEU A 58 -1.57 1.87 -20.78
C LEU A 58 -2.47 0.87 -21.51
N THR A 59 -1.86 0.02 -22.33
CA THR A 59 -2.51 -1.13 -22.94
C THR A 59 -2.82 -2.21 -21.89
N PRO A 60 -3.78 -3.13 -22.16
CA PRO A 60 -4.08 -4.25 -21.25
C PRO A 60 -2.84 -5.10 -20.92
N GLY A 61 -1.96 -5.32 -21.89
CA GLY A 61 -0.72 -6.08 -21.70
C GLY A 61 0.28 -5.37 -20.78
N GLN A 62 0.47 -4.06 -20.94
CA GLN A 62 1.32 -3.26 -20.05
C GLN A 62 0.74 -3.24 -18.63
N ARG A 63 -0.58 -3.09 -18.49
CA ARG A 63 -1.25 -3.14 -17.19
C ARG A 63 -1.03 -4.48 -16.49
N SER A 64 -1.16 -5.61 -17.19
CA SER A 64 -0.88 -6.94 -16.62
C SER A 64 0.57 -7.04 -16.13
N ARG A 65 1.54 -6.59 -16.93
CA ARG A 65 2.96 -6.62 -16.54
C ARG A 65 3.25 -5.79 -15.29
N LEU A 66 2.62 -4.62 -15.15
CA LEU A 66 2.76 -3.80 -13.94
C LEU A 66 2.20 -4.52 -12.70
N ILE A 67 1.07 -5.22 -12.84
CA ILE A 67 0.48 -6.03 -11.76
C ILE A 67 1.39 -7.21 -11.40
N ASP A 68 2.01 -7.87 -12.38
CA ASP A 68 2.93 -8.97 -12.15
C ASP A 68 4.21 -8.50 -11.45
N GLN A 69 4.76 -7.36 -11.88
CA GLN A 69 5.88 -6.69 -11.20
C GLN A 69 5.55 -6.34 -9.76
N ALA A 70 4.36 -5.77 -9.52
CA ALA A 70 3.89 -5.45 -8.18
C ALA A 70 3.80 -6.70 -7.29
N SER A 71 3.30 -7.81 -7.84
CA SER A 71 3.22 -9.09 -7.14
C SER A 71 4.61 -9.61 -6.76
N GLY A 72 5.61 -9.44 -7.63
CA GLY A 72 7.01 -9.74 -7.33
C GLY A 72 7.61 -8.90 -6.19
N MET A 73 7.06 -7.70 -5.96
CA MET A 73 7.44 -6.83 -4.83
C MET A 73 6.59 -7.07 -3.56
N GLY A 74 5.74 -8.12 -3.55
CA GLY A 74 4.90 -8.45 -2.40
C GLY A 74 3.63 -7.59 -2.26
N LEU A 75 3.28 -6.80 -3.28
CA LEU A 75 2.03 -6.06 -3.32
C LEU A 75 0.87 -6.98 -3.69
N ARG A 76 -0.28 -6.79 -3.05
CA ARG A 76 -1.51 -7.44 -3.48
C ARG A 76 -1.98 -6.83 -4.79
N THR A 77 -2.64 -7.61 -5.63
CA THR A 77 -3.23 -7.15 -6.89
C THR A 77 -4.13 -5.93 -6.72
N PHE A 78 -4.89 -5.87 -5.63
CA PHE A 78 -5.74 -4.73 -5.29
C PHE A 78 -4.92 -3.47 -5.02
N ASP A 79 -3.90 -3.55 -4.15
CA ASP A 79 -3.04 -2.42 -3.79
C ASP A 79 -2.28 -1.92 -5.03
N ALA A 80 -1.76 -2.83 -5.85
CA ALA A 80 -1.12 -2.52 -7.12
C ALA A 80 -2.07 -1.76 -8.08
N SER A 81 -3.32 -2.21 -8.19
CA SER A 81 -4.33 -1.54 -9.01
C SER A 81 -4.63 -0.13 -8.53
N LEU A 82 -4.66 0.09 -7.22
CA LEU A 82 -4.88 1.40 -6.62
C LEU A 82 -3.70 2.34 -6.88
N ILE A 83 -2.47 1.85 -6.70
CA ILE A 83 -1.25 2.61 -6.98
C ILE A 83 -1.19 3.03 -8.46
N ILE A 84 -1.49 2.10 -9.38
CA ILE A 84 -1.56 2.42 -10.81
C ILE A 84 -2.63 3.49 -11.08
N ALA A 85 -3.80 3.41 -10.44
CA ALA A 85 -4.86 4.41 -10.61
C ALA A 85 -4.43 5.80 -10.10
N ILE A 86 -3.68 5.88 -8.99
CA ILE A 86 -3.12 7.14 -8.50
C ILE A 86 -2.12 7.71 -9.51
N ALA A 87 -1.21 6.89 -10.04
CA ALA A 87 -0.26 7.31 -11.08
C ALA A 87 -0.99 7.78 -12.36
N GLN A 88 -2.06 7.08 -12.75
CA GLN A 88 -2.92 7.44 -13.88
C GLN A 88 -3.60 8.80 -13.68
N ASP A 89 -4.14 9.08 -12.49
CA ASP A 89 -4.77 10.37 -12.24
C ASP A 89 -3.76 11.52 -12.31
N HIS A 90 -2.56 11.33 -11.76
CA HIS A 90 -1.49 12.34 -11.85
C HIS A 90 -1.01 12.56 -13.29
N ALA A 91 -0.78 11.50 -14.05
CA ALA A 91 -0.41 11.60 -15.46
C ALA A 91 -1.50 12.31 -16.28
N ARG A 92 -2.77 11.95 -16.07
CA ARG A 92 -3.92 12.55 -16.76
C ARG A 92 -4.11 14.03 -16.43
N THR A 93 -3.80 14.43 -15.20
CA THR A 93 -3.92 15.83 -14.74
C THR A 93 -2.65 16.65 -14.96
N GLY A 94 -1.59 16.05 -15.54
CA GLY A 94 -0.30 16.71 -15.74
C GLY A 94 0.42 17.07 -14.44
N ARG A 95 0.01 16.49 -13.30
CA ARG A 95 0.64 16.73 -12.00
C ARG A 95 1.88 15.84 -11.85
N PRO A 96 2.95 16.35 -11.23
CA PRO A 96 4.13 15.56 -10.97
C PRO A 96 3.82 14.44 -9.96
N LEU A 97 4.49 13.30 -10.11
CA LEU A 97 4.26 12.14 -9.25
C LEU A 97 4.61 12.38 -7.77
N ARG A 98 5.56 13.28 -7.48
CA ARG A 98 5.92 13.68 -6.10
C ARG A 98 4.73 14.17 -5.28
N ASP A 99 3.74 14.77 -5.93
CA ASP A 99 2.53 15.27 -5.26
C ASP A 99 1.60 14.12 -4.85
N ALA A 100 1.81 12.90 -5.39
CA ALA A 100 1.07 11.70 -5.04
C ALA A 100 1.61 11.01 -3.79
N ALA A 101 2.80 11.37 -3.30
CA ALA A 101 3.43 10.79 -2.11
C ALA A 101 2.47 10.63 -0.90
N PRO A 102 1.73 11.68 -0.46
CA PRO A 102 0.80 11.52 0.66
C PRO A 102 -0.35 10.55 0.38
N THR A 103 -0.77 10.41 -0.88
CA THR A 103 -1.83 9.48 -1.29
C THR A 103 -1.31 8.04 -1.37
N LEU A 104 -0.07 7.85 -1.83
CA LEU A 104 0.59 6.55 -1.87
C LEU A 104 0.84 6.01 -0.46
N ASP A 105 1.18 6.87 0.50
CA ASP A 105 1.37 6.48 1.90
C ASP A 105 0.10 5.90 2.54
N LEU A 106 -1.08 6.33 2.10
CA LEU A 106 -2.37 5.79 2.56
C LEU A 106 -2.62 4.37 2.08
N VAL A 107 -1.94 3.92 1.03
CA VAL A 107 -2.06 2.54 0.54
C VAL A 107 -1.32 1.63 1.52
N LYS A 108 -2.06 1.10 2.49
CA LYS A 108 -1.53 0.20 3.52
C LYS A 108 -1.13 -1.13 2.89
N MET A 109 0.17 -1.40 2.87
CA MET A 109 0.70 -2.68 2.42
C MET A 109 0.24 -3.77 3.38
N LYS A 110 -0.73 -4.59 2.96
CA LYS A 110 -0.97 -5.85 3.66
C LYS A 110 -0.02 -6.87 3.05
N THR A 111 1.07 -7.16 3.76
CA THR A 111 2.02 -8.20 3.38
C THR A 111 1.24 -9.48 3.08
N SER A 112 1.25 -9.94 1.82
CA SER A 112 0.59 -11.17 1.42
C SER A 112 1.40 -12.37 1.91
N SER A 113 1.39 -12.62 3.22
CA SER A 113 2.04 -13.76 3.85
C SER A 113 0.99 -14.68 4.47
N ASP A 114 0.27 -15.42 3.63
CA ASP A 114 -0.60 -16.52 4.09
C ASP A 114 -0.42 -17.79 3.24
N ARG A 115 -0.19 -17.66 1.93
CA ARG A 115 -0.07 -18.84 1.04
C ARG A 115 1.23 -19.63 1.21
N ALA A 116 2.31 -18.96 1.64
CA ALA A 116 3.56 -19.64 1.96
C ALA A 116 3.40 -20.58 3.17
N GLY A 117 2.69 -20.11 4.21
CA GLY A 117 2.41 -20.92 5.41
C GLY A 117 1.60 -22.18 5.10
N LEU A 118 0.59 -22.07 4.24
CA LEU A 118 -0.23 -23.22 3.82
C LEU A 118 0.56 -24.27 3.03
N ARG A 119 1.50 -23.85 2.17
CA ARG A 119 2.35 -24.76 1.40
C ARG A 119 3.31 -25.54 2.30
N TRP A 120 3.91 -24.88 3.29
CA TRP A 120 4.77 -25.54 4.27
C TRP A 120 3.95 -26.48 5.18
N ALA A 121 2.73 -26.11 5.55
CA ALA A 121 1.83 -26.98 6.31
C ALA A 121 1.49 -28.28 5.57
N CYS A 122 1.15 -28.21 4.27
CA CYS A 122 0.92 -29.41 3.47
C CYS A 122 2.20 -30.26 3.31
N ALA A 123 3.36 -29.62 3.15
CA ALA A 123 4.63 -30.34 3.04
C ALA A 123 4.95 -31.12 4.34
N VAL A 124 4.74 -30.51 5.50
CA VAL A 124 4.94 -31.17 6.80
C VAL A 124 3.94 -32.31 6.99
N ALA A 125 2.66 -32.12 6.64
CA ALA A 125 1.64 -33.17 6.73
C ALA A 125 2.00 -34.38 5.87
N CYS A 126 2.44 -34.17 4.62
CA CYS A 126 2.88 -35.26 3.74
C CYS A 126 4.10 -36.00 4.30
N ALA A 127 5.06 -35.28 4.89
CA ALA A 127 6.23 -35.88 5.52
C ALA A 127 5.84 -36.79 6.69
N VAL A 128 4.97 -36.31 7.60
CA VAL A 128 4.51 -37.11 8.75
C VAL A 128 3.77 -38.37 8.31
N VAL A 129 2.89 -38.26 7.30
CA VAL A 129 2.15 -39.42 6.76
C VAL A 129 3.11 -40.44 6.12
N ALA A 130 4.07 -39.99 5.31
CA ALA A 130 5.05 -40.86 4.68
C ALA A 130 5.95 -41.57 5.70
N THR A 131 6.40 -40.85 6.75
CA THR A 131 7.17 -41.44 7.83
C THR A 131 6.37 -42.49 8.61
N GLY A 132 5.09 -42.22 8.91
CA GLY A 132 4.20 -43.18 9.58
C GLY A 132 3.98 -44.46 8.77
N LEU A 133 3.77 -44.34 7.46
CA LEU A 133 3.63 -45.48 6.54
C LEU A 133 4.90 -46.34 6.48
N LEU A 134 6.08 -45.71 6.46
CA LEU A 134 7.36 -46.42 6.48
C LEU A 134 7.58 -47.19 7.79
N MET A 135 7.26 -46.58 8.93
CA MET A 135 7.37 -47.26 10.23
C MET A 135 6.40 -48.45 10.32
N LEU A 136 5.18 -48.31 9.80
CA LEU A 136 4.21 -49.39 9.76
C LEU A 136 4.67 -50.55 8.87
N TRP A 137 5.27 -50.24 7.71
CA TRP A 137 5.81 -51.25 6.80
C TRP A 137 7.01 -52.00 7.38
N MET A 138 7.88 -51.33 8.16
CA MET A 138 9.00 -52.02 8.81
C MET A 138 8.60 -52.85 10.04
N ALA A 139 7.43 -52.59 10.63
CA ALA A 139 6.97 -53.28 11.83
C ALA A 139 6.06 -54.51 11.55
N GLY A 140 5.63 -54.70 10.30
CA GLY A 140 4.85 -55.85 9.84
C GLY A 140 5.66 -56.78 8.97
#